data_AF-A0A1Q6W6V0-F1
#
_entry.id   AF-A0A1Q6W6V0-F1
#
_cell.length_a   1.000
_cell.length_b   1.000
_cell.length_c   1.000
_cell.angle_alpha   90.00
_cell.angle_beta   90.00
_cell.angle_gamma   90.00
#
_symmetry.space_group_name_H-M   'P 1'
#
loop_
_entity.id
_entity.type
_entity.pdbx_description
1 polymer ?
#
loop_
_entity_poly.entity_id
_entity_poly.type
_entity_poly.pdbx_seq_one_letter_code
_entity_poly.pdbx_strand_id
1 'polypeptide(L)'
;ASPTPRVGRAPRGPIEGRRDREHIRTVVVPDHDDLALRLADRIVEVIARETAAKGRCVLGLATGSTPLGIYRELIRRHQAGEVDFSRVVTFNLDEYYPMPADSPHSYRRYMWENLFAHVNIRPEQVHVPDGGVPRETLAEHCVAYERAIAEAGGIDFQMLGIGKSGHIGFNEPGSSPDERTRLVTLDTVTRKDASGDFFGEDNVPREAITMGVATILEAREIALIATGEHKADIVARAVEGEVSQDVAATFLQRHANATAYLDLAAAAELTRIKTPWVLGPVEWTPELTERAVVWLAEQTGKAILKLTARDYTEHHLSPLLSKYGAAGPINGAIFNSLRDKIRGRRKLPTRKSVVVFSPHPDDDVIS
;
A
#
# COMPACT_ATOMS: atom_id res chain seq x y z
N ALA A 1 -3.37 22.36 -1.46
CA ALA A 1 -1.98 22.82 -1.64
C ALA A 1 -1.12 21.58 -1.81
N SER A 2 -0.61 21.31 -3.01
CA SER A 2 0.25 20.15 -3.24
C SER A 2 1.53 20.30 -2.41
N PRO A 3 1.95 19.29 -1.63
CA PRO A 3 3.22 19.36 -0.94
C PRO A 3 4.31 19.43 -2.00
N THR A 4 5.06 20.51 -1.99
CA THR A 4 6.28 20.62 -2.79
C THR A 4 7.20 19.49 -2.33
N PRO A 5 7.62 18.56 -3.21
CA PRO A 5 8.51 17.48 -2.81
C PRO A 5 9.79 18.11 -2.25
N ARG A 6 10.15 17.74 -1.02
CA ARG A 6 11.38 18.21 -0.38
C ARG A 6 12.57 17.57 -1.11
N VAL A 7 13.05 18.24 -2.16
CA VAL A 7 14.19 17.80 -2.97
C VAL A 7 15.42 17.58 -2.08
N GLY A 8 16.04 16.40 -2.16
CA GLY A 8 17.35 16.11 -1.55
C GLY A 8 17.33 15.53 -0.13
N ARG A 9 16.19 15.08 0.40
CA ARG A 9 16.14 14.41 1.71
C ARG A 9 16.42 12.91 1.54
N ALA A 10 17.35 12.35 2.32
CA ALA A 10 17.52 10.90 2.43
C ALA A 10 16.30 10.28 3.15
N PRO A 11 15.79 9.12 2.70
CA PRO A 11 14.66 8.47 3.37
C PRO A 11 15.03 8.14 4.81
N ARG A 12 14.11 8.39 5.74
CA ARG A 12 14.27 7.92 7.11
C ARG A 12 14.37 6.40 7.15
N GLY A 13 15.08 5.91 8.18
CA GLY A 13 15.18 4.47 8.45
C GLY A 13 13.80 3.84 8.67
N PRO A 14 13.67 2.53 8.38
CA PRO A 14 12.42 1.83 8.63
C PRO A 14 12.13 1.74 10.12
N ILE A 15 10.86 1.63 10.46
CA ILE A 15 10.40 1.37 11.83
C ILE A 15 10.67 -0.11 12.12
N GLU A 16 11.66 -0.33 12.98
CA GLU A 16 12.07 -1.66 13.42
C GLU A 16 11.08 -2.26 14.44
N GLY A 17 11.06 -3.59 14.52
CA GLY A 17 10.22 -4.31 15.47
C GLY A 17 10.26 -5.81 15.23
N ARG A 18 9.66 -6.55 16.17
CA ARG A 18 9.38 -7.97 16.00
C ARG A 18 8.38 -8.17 14.86
N ARG A 19 8.63 -9.12 13.97
CA ARG A 19 7.86 -9.36 12.74
C ARG A 19 7.27 -10.77 12.68
N ASP A 20 7.18 -11.44 13.83
CA ASP A 20 6.84 -12.86 13.95
C ASP A 20 5.45 -13.23 13.37
N ARG A 21 4.57 -12.24 13.18
CA ARG A 21 3.24 -12.41 12.57
C ARG A 21 3.21 -12.11 11.07
N GLU A 22 4.28 -11.57 10.50
CA GLU A 22 4.33 -11.18 9.09
C GLU A 22 4.86 -12.35 8.24
N HIS A 23 4.07 -12.78 7.26
CA HIS A 23 4.38 -13.90 6.36
C HIS A 23 5.27 -13.50 5.17
N ILE A 24 5.42 -12.20 4.91
CA ILE A 24 6.40 -11.65 3.96
C ILE A 24 7.23 -10.58 4.64
N ARG A 25 8.37 -10.22 4.03
CA ARG A 25 9.19 -9.13 4.54
C ARG A 25 8.37 -7.83 4.51
N THR A 26 8.21 -7.16 5.64
CA THR A 26 7.59 -5.83 5.68
C THR A 26 8.62 -4.76 6.03
N VAL A 27 8.56 -3.66 5.30
CA VAL A 27 9.32 -2.44 5.49
C VAL A 27 8.32 -1.32 5.75
N VAL A 28 8.29 -0.84 7.00
CA VAL A 28 7.42 0.29 7.38
C VAL A 28 8.28 1.52 7.49
N VAL A 29 7.88 2.60 6.82
CA VAL A 29 8.56 3.90 6.86
C VAL A 29 7.62 4.97 7.42
N PRO A 30 8.15 6.11 7.88
CA PRO A 30 7.30 7.10 8.56
C PRO A 30 6.21 7.73 7.70
N ASP A 31 6.46 8.02 6.42
CA ASP A 31 5.48 8.61 5.51
C ASP A 31 5.64 8.18 4.03
N HIS A 32 4.70 8.63 3.20
CA HIS A 32 4.63 8.35 1.76
C HIS A 32 5.89 8.78 1.00
N ASP A 33 6.49 9.93 1.36
CA ASP A 33 7.71 10.42 0.70
C ASP A 33 8.91 9.50 0.98
N ASP A 34 9.08 9.04 2.23
CA ASP A 34 10.14 8.08 2.58
C ASP A 34 9.95 6.74 1.83
N LEU A 35 8.71 6.31 1.62
CA LEU A 35 8.40 5.09 0.86
C LEU A 35 8.83 5.27 -0.59
N ALA A 36 8.47 6.42 -1.19
CA ALA A 36 8.77 6.71 -2.58
C ALA A 36 10.28 6.73 -2.84
N LEU A 37 11.05 7.41 -1.98
CA LEU A 37 12.50 7.47 -2.06
C LEU A 37 13.14 6.08 -1.95
N ARG A 38 12.71 5.30 -0.96
CA ARG A 38 13.26 3.95 -0.71
C ARG A 38 12.95 2.98 -1.84
N LEU A 39 11.76 3.06 -2.44
CA LEU A 39 11.44 2.19 -3.57
C LEU A 39 12.16 2.64 -4.85
N ALA A 40 12.34 3.95 -5.04
CA ALA A 40 13.17 4.47 -6.12
C ALA A 40 14.63 4.01 -5.98
N ASP A 41 15.20 4.02 -4.77
CA ASP A 41 16.52 3.41 -4.50
C ASP A 41 16.56 1.96 -4.97
N ARG A 42 15.56 1.16 -4.57
CA ARG A 42 15.51 -0.25 -4.93
C ARG A 42 15.37 -0.49 -6.43
N ILE A 43 14.52 0.28 -7.11
CA ILE A 43 14.32 0.17 -8.55
C ILE A 43 15.61 0.53 -9.30
N VAL A 44 16.31 1.60 -8.90
CA VAL A 44 17.60 1.98 -9.50
C VAL A 44 18.65 0.89 -9.30
N GLU A 45 18.74 0.30 -8.10
CA GLU A 45 19.62 -0.85 -7.83
C GLU A 45 19.31 -2.04 -8.72
N VAL A 46 18.04 -2.38 -8.91
CA VAL A 46 17.61 -3.48 -9.78
C VAL A 46 17.98 -3.18 -11.22
N ILE A 47 17.69 -1.98 -11.73
CA ILE A 47 18.03 -1.58 -13.10
C ILE A 47 19.55 -1.71 -13.34
N ALA A 48 20.36 -1.20 -12.42
CA ALA A 48 21.82 -1.31 -12.53
C ALA A 48 22.30 -2.77 -12.50
N ARG A 49 21.80 -3.57 -11.54
CA ARG A 49 22.15 -4.98 -11.37
C ARG A 49 21.81 -5.82 -12.61
N GLU A 50 20.57 -5.72 -13.08
CA GLU A 50 20.08 -6.55 -14.19
C GLU A 50 20.67 -6.11 -15.52
N THR A 51 20.81 -4.80 -15.74
CA THR A 51 21.45 -4.29 -16.95
C THR A 51 22.93 -4.72 -17.03
N ALA A 52 23.65 -4.71 -15.91
CA ALA A 52 25.03 -5.20 -15.87
C ALA A 52 25.13 -6.72 -16.09
N ALA A 53 24.19 -7.49 -15.55
CA ALA A 53 24.21 -8.96 -15.63
C ALA A 53 23.69 -9.52 -16.96
N LYS A 54 22.63 -8.94 -17.52
CA LYS A 54 21.87 -9.47 -18.67
C LYS A 54 21.79 -8.51 -19.85
N GLY A 55 22.28 -7.28 -19.70
CA GLY A 55 22.19 -6.24 -20.74
C GLY A 55 20.84 -5.54 -20.85
N ARG A 56 19.85 -5.94 -20.03
CA ARG A 56 18.50 -5.37 -19.92
C ARG A 56 17.92 -5.59 -18.53
N CYS A 57 16.91 -4.80 -18.15
CA CYS A 57 16.12 -4.97 -16.94
C CYS A 57 14.62 -4.99 -17.28
N VAL A 58 13.86 -5.96 -16.77
CA VAL A 58 12.41 -6.05 -16.99
C VAL A 58 11.65 -5.63 -15.72
N LEU A 59 10.85 -4.57 -15.82
CA LEU A 59 10.07 -4.02 -14.72
C LEU A 59 8.57 -4.24 -14.92
N GLY A 60 7.90 -4.71 -13.88
CA GLY A 60 6.45 -4.71 -13.76
C GLY A 60 5.96 -3.46 -13.05
N LEU A 61 5.05 -2.69 -13.67
CA LEU A 61 4.63 -1.37 -13.18
C LEU A 61 3.14 -1.31 -12.84
N ALA A 62 2.81 -0.55 -11.80
CA ALA A 62 1.45 -0.30 -11.33
C ALA A 62 1.01 1.14 -11.60
N THR A 63 -0.29 1.38 -11.68
CA THR A 63 -0.88 2.72 -11.82
C THR A 63 -1.49 3.19 -10.48
N GLY A 64 -2.24 4.29 -10.49
CA GLY A 64 -2.91 4.84 -9.31
C GLY A 64 -2.12 5.92 -8.58
N SER A 65 -2.62 6.39 -7.44
CA SER A 65 -2.03 7.53 -6.73
C SER A 65 -0.75 7.19 -5.96
N THR A 66 -0.66 5.98 -5.38
CA THR A 66 0.49 5.53 -4.58
C THR A 66 1.83 5.60 -5.32
N PRO A 67 1.99 5.08 -6.57
CA PRO A 67 3.27 5.07 -7.27
C PRO A 67 3.73 6.44 -7.82
N LEU A 68 2.89 7.48 -7.82
CA LEU A 68 3.25 8.80 -8.38
C LEU A 68 4.49 9.42 -7.73
N GLY A 69 4.65 9.27 -6.41
CA GLY A 69 5.84 9.75 -5.71
C GLY A 69 7.11 9.05 -6.20
N ILE A 70 7.01 7.75 -6.46
CA ILE A 70 8.11 6.90 -6.93
C ILE A 70 8.51 7.32 -8.35
N TYR A 71 7.53 7.50 -9.25
CA TYR A 71 7.78 7.95 -10.62
C TYR A 71 8.45 9.32 -10.68
N ARG A 72 7.98 10.29 -9.88
CA ARG A 72 8.61 11.61 -9.81
C ARG A 72 10.08 11.52 -9.37
N GLU A 73 10.39 10.67 -8.40
CA GLU A 73 11.77 10.48 -7.95
C GLU A 73 12.63 9.79 -9.02
N LEU A 74 12.11 8.76 -9.69
CA LEU A 74 12.81 8.11 -10.80
C LEU A 74 13.11 9.08 -11.95
N ILE A 75 12.15 9.96 -12.30
CA ILE A 75 12.35 11.02 -13.30
C ILE A 75 13.45 11.97 -12.86
N ARG A 76 13.42 12.44 -11.60
CA ARG A 76 14.45 13.33 -11.06
C ARG A 76 15.84 12.70 -11.16
N ARG A 77 15.97 11.42 -10.77
CA ARG A 77 17.22 10.67 -10.83
C ARG A 77 17.71 10.48 -12.26
N HIS A 78 16.81 10.20 -13.19
CA HIS A 78 17.15 10.10 -14.60
C HIS A 78 17.69 11.43 -15.14
N GLN A 79 17.02 12.54 -14.85
CA GLN A 79 17.46 13.88 -15.24
C GLN A 79 18.80 14.28 -14.62
N ALA A 80 19.12 13.74 -13.44
CA ALA A 80 20.40 13.90 -12.77
C ALA A 80 21.50 12.94 -13.30
N GLY A 81 21.18 12.04 -14.23
CA GLY A 81 22.12 11.04 -14.77
C GLY A 81 22.41 9.86 -13.82
N GLU A 82 21.59 9.68 -12.78
CA GLU A 82 21.76 8.62 -11.76
C GLU A 82 21.19 7.27 -12.21
N VAL A 83 20.30 7.26 -13.22
CA VAL A 83 19.67 6.04 -13.77
C VAL A 83 19.40 6.18 -15.28
N ASP A 84 19.65 5.09 -16.02
CA ASP A 84 19.41 4.98 -17.45
C ASP A 84 18.28 3.99 -17.75
N PHE A 85 17.25 4.42 -18.48
CA PHE A 85 16.11 3.60 -18.88
C PHE A 85 16.23 3.06 -20.31
N SER A 86 17.32 3.34 -21.04
CA SER A 86 17.49 2.93 -22.44
C SER A 86 17.48 1.41 -22.67
N ARG A 87 17.76 0.63 -21.62
CA ARG A 87 17.79 -0.84 -21.59
C ARG A 87 16.71 -1.46 -20.71
N VAL A 88 15.70 -0.67 -20.33
CA VAL A 88 14.58 -1.13 -19.52
C VAL A 88 13.43 -1.57 -20.44
N VAL A 89 12.80 -2.68 -20.09
CA VAL A 89 11.54 -3.17 -20.66
C VAL A 89 10.48 -3.13 -19.57
N THR A 90 9.29 -2.65 -19.86
CA THR A 90 8.23 -2.51 -18.86
C THR A 90 6.96 -3.24 -19.24
N PHE A 91 6.32 -3.89 -18.27
CA PHE A 91 4.99 -4.48 -18.39
C PHE A 91 4.08 -3.88 -17.33
N ASN A 92 2.99 -3.22 -17.72
CA ASN A 92 1.96 -2.80 -16.78
C ASN A 92 1.03 -3.96 -16.40
N LEU A 93 0.44 -3.87 -15.22
CA LEU A 93 -0.46 -4.90 -14.71
C LEU A 93 -1.75 -5.01 -15.53
N ASP A 94 -2.34 -3.89 -15.93
CA ASP A 94 -3.72 -3.85 -16.39
C ASP A 94 -4.03 -2.67 -17.32
N GLU A 95 -5.19 -2.74 -17.96
CA GLU A 95 -5.88 -1.66 -18.67
C GLU A 95 -7.38 -1.91 -18.65
N TYR A 96 -8.18 -0.85 -18.60
CA TYR A 96 -9.64 -0.96 -18.66
C TYR A 96 -10.13 -1.52 -20.01
N TYR A 97 -11.34 -2.10 -20.05
CA TYR A 97 -11.92 -2.62 -21.28
C TYR A 97 -13.42 -2.29 -21.42
N PRO A 98 -13.87 -1.81 -22.60
CA PRO A 98 -13.05 -1.27 -23.67
C PRO A 98 -12.40 0.07 -23.25
N MET A 99 -11.18 0.33 -23.71
CA MET A 99 -10.45 1.58 -23.42
C MET A 99 -9.59 2.01 -24.62
N PRO A 100 -9.98 3.06 -25.35
CA PRO A 100 -9.14 3.65 -26.39
C PRO A 100 -7.83 4.20 -25.79
N ALA A 101 -6.72 4.01 -26.51
CA ALA A 101 -5.39 4.40 -26.05
C ALA A 101 -5.20 5.91 -25.81
N ASP A 102 -6.01 6.77 -26.45
CA ASP A 102 -6.00 8.22 -26.30
C ASP A 102 -6.96 8.74 -25.21
N SER A 103 -7.77 7.83 -24.64
CA SER A 103 -8.68 8.15 -23.55
C SER A 103 -7.94 8.78 -22.37
N PRO A 104 -8.48 9.85 -21.75
CA PRO A 104 -7.91 10.43 -20.54
C PRO A 104 -7.86 9.43 -19.37
N HIS A 105 -8.66 8.37 -19.40
CA HIS A 105 -8.73 7.36 -18.35
C HIS A 105 -7.88 6.10 -18.64
N SER A 106 -7.18 6.06 -19.79
CA SER A 106 -6.32 4.94 -20.15
C SER A 106 -5.08 4.89 -19.26
N TYR A 107 -4.75 3.70 -18.77
CA TYR A 107 -3.50 3.44 -18.06
C TYR A 107 -2.28 3.58 -18.97
N ARG A 108 -2.40 3.31 -20.26
CA ARG A 108 -1.37 3.67 -21.25
C ARG A 108 -1.07 5.17 -21.19
N ARG A 109 -2.10 6.01 -21.29
CA ARG A 109 -1.93 7.47 -21.24
C ARG A 109 -1.38 7.93 -19.88
N TYR A 110 -1.93 7.41 -18.78
CA TYR A 110 -1.44 7.67 -17.43
C TYR A 110 0.08 7.43 -17.33
N MET A 111 0.58 6.30 -17.84
CA MET A 111 2.00 5.97 -17.73
C MET A 111 2.89 6.86 -18.60
N TRP A 112 2.43 7.25 -19.79
CA TRP A 112 3.13 8.23 -20.62
C TRP A 112 3.26 9.59 -19.95
N GLU A 113 2.16 10.08 -19.37
CA GLU A 113 2.14 11.38 -18.68
C GLU A 113 2.99 11.39 -17.41
N ASN A 114 3.01 10.28 -16.66
CA ASN A 114 3.63 10.23 -15.32
C ASN A 114 5.03 9.63 -15.27
N LEU A 115 5.50 8.95 -16.33
CA LEU A 115 6.83 8.35 -16.37
C LEU A 115 7.47 8.40 -17.76
N PHE A 116 6.87 7.74 -18.75
CA PHE A 116 7.60 7.37 -19.98
C PHE A 116 7.99 8.56 -20.86
N ALA A 117 7.24 9.65 -20.84
CA ALA A 117 7.60 10.87 -21.58
C ALA A 117 8.79 11.64 -20.97
N HIS A 118 9.21 11.27 -19.75
CA HIS A 118 10.20 12.01 -18.97
C HIS A 118 11.51 11.24 -18.76
N VAL A 119 11.61 10.02 -19.31
CA VAL A 119 12.79 9.17 -19.25
C VAL A 119 13.17 8.66 -20.63
N ASN A 120 14.42 8.25 -20.82
CA ASN A 120 14.92 7.76 -22.11
C ASN A 120 14.57 6.29 -22.42
N ILE A 121 13.43 5.79 -21.93
CA ILE A 121 12.92 4.46 -22.29
C ILE A 121 12.50 4.46 -23.76
N ARG A 122 12.78 3.36 -24.46
CA ARG A 122 12.37 3.22 -25.86
C ARG A 122 10.89 2.84 -25.93
N PRO A 123 10.06 3.51 -26.77
CA PRO A 123 8.62 3.22 -26.85
C PRO A 123 8.28 1.75 -27.14
N GLU A 124 9.09 1.06 -27.94
CA GLU A 124 8.94 -0.35 -28.29
C GLU A 124 9.27 -1.32 -27.13
N GLN A 125 9.74 -0.80 -26.00
CA GLN A 125 10.01 -1.57 -24.77
C GLN A 125 8.94 -1.32 -23.70
N VAL A 126 7.91 -0.55 -24.03
CA VAL A 126 6.77 -0.26 -23.15
C VAL A 126 5.60 -1.15 -23.53
N HIS A 127 5.17 -2.01 -22.60
CA HIS A 127 4.04 -2.91 -22.76
C HIS A 127 2.95 -2.58 -21.75
N VAL A 128 1.75 -2.27 -22.24
CA VAL A 128 0.52 -2.09 -21.47
C VAL A 128 -0.55 -2.92 -22.17
N PRO A 129 -1.43 -3.66 -21.46
CA PRO A 129 -2.53 -4.35 -22.11
C PRO A 129 -3.35 -3.38 -22.98
N ASP A 130 -3.70 -3.77 -24.19
CA ASP A 130 -4.47 -2.92 -25.10
C ASP A 130 -5.97 -3.13 -24.88
N GLY A 131 -6.60 -2.16 -24.22
CA GLY A 131 -8.04 -2.13 -23.98
C GLY A 131 -8.88 -1.84 -25.24
N GLY A 132 -8.26 -1.53 -26.37
CA GLY A 132 -8.91 -1.24 -27.65
C GLY A 132 -9.03 -2.43 -28.60
N VAL A 133 -8.50 -3.61 -28.24
CA VAL A 133 -8.56 -4.80 -29.09
C VAL A 133 -10.01 -5.28 -29.27
N PRO A 134 -10.38 -5.82 -30.44
CA PRO A 134 -11.67 -6.46 -30.64
C PRO A 134 -11.88 -7.64 -29.68
N ARG A 135 -13.11 -7.81 -29.16
CA ARG A 135 -13.44 -8.82 -28.12
C ARG A 135 -13.12 -10.24 -28.56
N GLU A 136 -13.20 -10.50 -29.86
CA GLU A 136 -12.98 -11.79 -30.50
C GLU A 136 -11.50 -12.19 -30.46
N THR A 137 -10.61 -11.21 -30.45
CA THR A 137 -9.14 -11.40 -30.41
C THR A 137 -8.54 -11.23 -29.01
N LEU A 138 -9.37 -10.91 -28.01
CA LEU A 138 -8.91 -10.58 -26.66
C LEU A 138 -8.14 -11.74 -26.00
N ALA A 139 -8.61 -12.97 -26.17
CA ALA A 139 -7.93 -14.14 -25.61
C ALA A 139 -6.52 -14.31 -26.22
N GLU A 140 -6.40 -14.12 -27.53
CA GLU A 140 -5.11 -14.16 -28.25
C GLU A 140 -4.19 -13.03 -27.78
N HIS A 141 -4.74 -11.83 -27.56
CA HIS A 141 -4.01 -10.69 -27.01
C HIS A 141 -3.45 -10.98 -25.60
N CYS A 142 -4.24 -11.58 -24.72
CA CYS A 142 -3.78 -11.97 -23.39
C CYS A 142 -2.63 -13.00 -23.45
N VAL A 143 -2.74 -14.00 -24.34
CA VAL A 143 -1.68 -15.00 -24.57
C VAL A 143 -0.43 -14.35 -25.16
N ALA A 144 -0.59 -13.40 -26.08
CA ALA A 144 0.54 -12.66 -26.65
C ALA A 144 1.26 -11.81 -25.60
N TYR A 145 0.53 -11.24 -24.64
CA TYR A 145 1.10 -10.49 -23.52
C TYR A 145 1.98 -11.37 -22.62
N GLU A 146 1.48 -12.55 -22.24
CA GLU A 146 2.25 -13.56 -21.49
C GLU A 146 3.51 -14.00 -22.25
N ARG A 147 3.38 -14.24 -23.57
CA ARG A 147 4.51 -14.61 -24.41
C ARG A 147 5.56 -13.49 -24.46
N ALA A 148 5.14 -12.23 -24.57
CA ALA A 148 6.06 -11.09 -24.57
C ALA A 148 6.85 -10.99 -23.26
N ILE A 149 6.22 -11.26 -22.10
CA ILE A 149 6.91 -11.34 -20.80
C ILE A 149 7.97 -12.46 -20.82
N ALA A 150 7.62 -13.64 -21.32
CA ALA A 150 8.54 -14.77 -21.41
C ALA A 150 9.73 -14.48 -22.34
N GLU A 151 9.49 -13.88 -23.51
CA GLU A 151 10.52 -13.47 -24.48
C GLU A 151 11.44 -12.36 -23.92
N ALA A 152 10.89 -11.50 -23.04
CA ALA A 152 11.66 -10.53 -22.26
C ALA A 152 12.50 -11.18 -21.14
N GLY A 153 12.37 -12.49 -20.90
CA GLY A 153 13.15 -13.24 -19.91
C GLY A 153 12.56 -13.25 -18.50
N GLY A 154 11.26 -12.95 -18.40
CA GLY A 154 10.52 -12.81 -17.14
C GLY A 154 10.73 -11.45 -16.48
N ILE A 155 9.86 -11.10 -15.53
CA ILE A 155 9.89 -9.83 -14.81
C ILE A 155 10.96 -9.89 -13.72
N ASP A 156 11.92 -8.97 -13.73
CA ASP A 156 12.98 -8.92 -12.71
C ASP A 156 12.49 -8.25 -11.41
N PHE A 157 11.60 -7.26 -11.53
CA PHE A 157 11.00 -6.58 -10.38
C PHE A 157 9.58 -6.12 -10.69
N GLN A 158 8.61 -6.59 -9.91
CA GLN A 158 7.20 -6.26 -10.05
C GLN A 158 6.74 -5.35 -8.91
N MET A 159 6.36 -4.12 -9.24
CA MET A 159 5.70 -3.20 -8.32
C MET A 159 4.19 -3.41 -8.37
N LEU A 160 3.55 -3.55 -7.22
CA LEU A 160 2.12 -3.79 -7.05
C LEU A 160 1.54 -2.78 -6.07
N GLY A 161 0.40 -2.18 -6.39
CA GLY A 161 -0.48 -1.57 -5.38
C GLY A 161 -1.41 -2.63 -4.75
N ILE A 162 -2.05 -2.28 -3.63
CA ILE A 162 -3.13 -3.07 -3.03
C ILE A 162 -4.45 -2.30 -3.02
N GLY A 163 -5.52 -2.91 -3.53
CA GLY A 163 -6.90 -2.41 -3.45
C GLY A 163 -7.47 -2.45 -2.03
N LYS A 164 -8.58 -1.75 -1.76
CA LYS A 164 -9.26 -1.87 -0.44
C LYS A 164 -9.83 -3.27 -0.21
N SER A 165 -10.18 -3.98 -1.29
CA SER A 165 -10.59 -5.39 -1.26
C SER A 165 -9.42 -6.37 -1.18
N GLY A 166 -8.18 -5.90 -1.34
CA GLY A 166 -6.99 -6.74 -1.33
C GLY A 166 -6.60 -7.30 -2.68
N HIS A 167 -7.22 -6.79 -3.76
CA HIS A 167 -6.79 -7.07 -5.12
C HIS A 167 -5.36 -6.54 -5.38
N ILE A 168 -4.66 -7.22 -6.29
CA ILE A 168 -3.42 -6.78 -6.93
C ILE A 168 -3.63 -6.78 -8.44
N GLY A 169 -3.34 -5.66 -9.11
CA GLY A 169 -3.93 -5.39 -10.43
C GLY A 169 -5.47 -5.40 -10.33
N PHE A 170 -6.16 -6.00 -11.29
CA PHE A 170 -7.61 -6.29 -11.17
C PHE A 170 -7.90 -7.75 -10.79
N ASN A 171 -7.01 -8.42 -10.05
CA ASN A 171 -7.30 -9.73 -9.47
C ASN A 171 -8.21 -9.57 -8.24
N GLU A 172 -9.51 -9.44 -8.51
CA GLU A 172 -10.57 -9.24 -7.52
C GLU A 172 -10.73 -10.44 -6.56
N PRO A 173 -11.43 -10.27 -5.42
CA PRO A 173 -11.81 -11.39 -4.55
C PRO A 173 -12.45 -12.54 -5.33
N GLY A 174 -11.95 -13.75 -5.08
CA GLY A 174 -12.32 -14.96 -5.82
C GLY A 174 -11.34 -15.35 -6.94
N SER A 175 -10.35 -14.50 -7.24
CA SER A 175 -9.29 -14.85 -8.20
C SER A 175 -8.45 -16.04 -7.70
N SER A 176 -8.11 -16.95 -8.62
CA SER A 176 -7.30 -18.13 -8.34
C SER A 176 -5.81 -17.83 -8.51
N PRO A 177 -4.92 -18.44 -7.70
CA PRO A 177 -3.48 -18.26 -7.82
C PRO A 177 -2.88 -18.75 -9.14
N ASP A 178 -3.60 -19.60 -9.87
CA ASP A 178 -3.15 -20.20 -11.15
C ASP A 178 -3.60 -19.39 -12.38
N GLU A 179 -4.36 -18.31 -12.17
CA GLU A 179 -4.85 -17.48 -13.28
C GLU A 179 -3.74 -16.65 -13.91
N ARG A 180 -3.79 -16.59 -15.25
CA ARG A 180 -2.91 -15.81 -16.12
C ARG A 180 -3.59 -14.52 -16.56
N THR A 181 -2.92 -13.75 -17.42
CA THR A 181 -3.48 -12.55 -18.04
C THR A 181 -4.84 -12.86 -18.68
N ARG A 182 -5.87 -12.09 -18.31
CA ARG A 182 -7.25 -12.34 -18.74
C ARG A 182 -8.11 -11.08 -18.68
N LEU A 183 -9.28 -11.15 -19.32
CA LEU A 183 -10.39 -10.23 -19.07
C LEU A 183 -11.04 -10.58 -17.73
N VAL A 184 -11.31 -9.57 -16.92
CA VAL A 184 -12.03 -9.68 -15.66
C VAL A 184 -13.18 -8.69 -15.62
N THR A 185 -14.23 -9.05 -14.88
CA THR A 185 -15.30 -8.12 -14.50
C THR A 185 -14.91 -7.43 -13.20
N LEU A 186 -14.99 -6.10 -13.17
CA LEU A 186 -14.61 -5.30 -12.02
C LEU A 186 -15.67 -5.34 -10.92
N ASP A 187 -15.21 -5.49 -9.67
CA ASP A 187 -16.08 -5.45 -8.50
C ASP A 187 -16.65 -4.05 -8.26
N THR A 188 -17.82 -3.97 -7.61
CA THR A 188 -18.45 -2.69 -7.24
C THR A 188 -17.52 -1.84 -6.37
N VAL A 189 -16.77 -2.43 -5.43
CA VAL A 189 -15.82 -1.70 -4.58
C VAL A 189 -14.72 -1.06 -5.43
N THR A 190 -14.17 -1.79 -6.39
CA THR A 190 -13.13 -1.29 -7.30
C THR A 190 -13.65 -0.17 -8.19
N ARG A 191 -14.86 -0.32 -8.75
CA ARG A 191 -15.51 0.75 -9.53
C ARG A 191 -15.77 2.00 -8.68
N LYS A 192 -16.20 1.82 -7.43
CA LYS A 192 -16.40 2.94 -6.49
C LYS A 192 -15.10 3.65 -6.15
N ASP A 193 -14.01 2.91 -5.93
CA ASP A 193 -12.69 3.48 -5.66
C ASP A 193 -12.14 4.26 -6.86
N ALA A 194 -12.39 3.79 -8.09
CA ALA A 194 -11.98 4.49 -9.32
C ALA A 194 -12.90 5.65 -9.74
N SER A 195 -14.11 5.75 -9.17
CA SER A 195 -15.15 6.68 -9.62
C SER A 195 -14.71 8.15 -9.67
N GLY A 196 -13.82 8.57 -8.76
CA GLY A 196 -13.27 9.93 -8.76
C GLY A 196 -12.51 10.27 -10.03
N ASP A 197 -11.77 9.30 -10.59
CA ASP A 197 -10.98 9.47 -11.82
C ASP A 197 -11.86 9.46 -13.07
N PHE A 198 -13.06 8.88 -12.98
CA PHE A 198 -14.04 8.75 -14.07
C PHE A 198 -15.21 9.73 -13.98
N PHE A 199 -15.17 10.68 -13.03
CA PHE A 199 -16.26 11.63 -12.78
C PHE A 199 -17.61 10.97 -12.47
N GLY A 200 -17.58 9.80 -11.83
CA GLY A 200 -18.76 9.03 -11.46
C GLY A 200 -18.58 7.53 -11.67
N GLU A 201 -19.20 6.72 -10.80
CA GLU A 201 -19.10 5.25 -10.87
C GLU A 201 -19.66 4.69 -12.19
N ASP A 202 -20.75 5.27 -12.70
CA ASP A 202 -21.41 4.83 -13.95
C ASP A 202 -20.52 4.97 -15.19
N ASN A 203 -19.50 5.85 -15.13
CA ASN A 203 -18.54 6.05 -16.20
C ASN A 203 -17.36 5.07 -16.11
N VAL A 204 -17.19 4.37 -14.99
CA VAL A 204 -16.13 3.38 -14.83
C VAL A 204 -16.48 2.13 -15.64
N PRO A 205 -15.60 1.68 -16.55
CA PRO A 205 -15.78 0.44 -17.29
C PRO A 205 -16.11 -0.75 -16.37
N ARG A 206 -16.83 -1.72 -16.91
CA ARG A 206 -17.22 -2.92 -16.16
C ARG A 206 -16.21 -4.05 -16.25
N GLU A 207 -15.33 -4.00 -17.24
CA GLU A 207 -14.34 -5.03 -17.51
C GLU A 207 -12.95 -4.39 -17.60
N ALA A 208 -11.92 -5.19 -17.38
CA ALA A 208 -10.52 -4.81 -17.57
C ALA A 208 -9.68 -6.02 -17.97
N ILE A 209 -8.58 -5.78 -18.67
CA ILE A 209 -7.55 -6.78 -18.91
C ILE A 209 -6.53 -6.65 -17.79
N THR A 210 -6.19 -7.75 -17.12
CA THR A 210 -5.21 -7.75 -16.03
C THR A 210 -4.28 -8.94 -16.13
N MET A 211 -3.02 -8.71 -15.77
CA MET A 211 -2.06 -9.74 -15.44
C MET A 211 -2.62 -10.59 -14.29
N GLY A 212 -2.55 -11.91 -14.45
CA GLY A 212 -3.06 -12.85 -13.44
C GLY A 212 -2.10 -13.04 -12.27
N VAL A 213 -2.60 -13.62 -11.18
CA VAL A 213 -1.80 -13.89 -9.97
C VAL A 213 -0.61 -14.80 -10.28
N ALA A 214 -0.78 -15.82 -11.13
CA ALA A 214 0.33 -16.71 -11.49
C ALA A 214 1.47 -15.95 -12.16
N THR A 215 1.14 -15.06 -13.09
CA THR A 215 2.11 -14.24 -13.82
C THR A 215 2.82 -13.26 -12.89
N ILE A 216 2.10 -12.66 -11.94
CA ILE A 216 2.71 -11.79 -10.90
C ILE A 216 3.71 -12.57 -10.04
N LEU A 217 3.34 -13.79 -9.62
CA LEU A 217 4.18 -14.64 -8.76
C LEU A 217 5.43 -15.20 -9.47
N GLU A 218 5.52 -15.11 -10.79
CA GLU A 218 6.71 -15.50 -11.55
C GLU A 218 7.79 -14.41 -11.62
N ALA A 219 7.48 -13.19 -11.16
CA ALA A 219 8.47 -12.13 -11.05
C ALA A 219 9.60 -12.51 -10.07
N ARG A 220 10.85 -12.14 -10.35
CA ARG A 220 12.00 -12.51 -9.48
C ARG A 220 11.98 -11.78 -8.14
N GLU A 221 11.37 -10.60 -8.11
CA GLU A 221 11.23 -9.76 -6.93
C GLU A 221 9.89 -9.03 -7.01
N ILE A 222 9.17 -8.95 -5.89
CA ILE A 222 7.86 -8.29 -5.81
C ILE A 222 7.89 -7.24 -4.70
N ALA A 223 7.43 -6.03 -5.03
CA ALA A 223 7.20 -4.95 -4.09
C ALA A 223 5.70 -4.61 -4.03
N LEU A 224 5.05 -4.95 -2.92
CA LEU A 224 3.69 -4.50 -2.61
C LEU A 224 3.76 -3.13 -1.93
N ILE A 225 3.12 -2.10 -2.46
CA ILE A 225 3.11 -0.74 -1.91
C ILE A 225 1.73 -0.36 -1.39
N ALA A 226 1.69 0.22 -0.19
CA ALA A 226 0.45 0.77 0.36
C ALA A 226 0.75 2.00 1.23
N THR A 227 -0.11 3.01 1.13
CA THR A 227 -0.02 4.24 1.94
C THR A 227 -1.38 4.71 2.41
N GLY A 228 -1.42 5.25 3.63
CA GLY A 228 -2.62 5.78 4.24
C GLY A 228 -3.45 4.76 5.03
N GLU A 229 -4.14 5.27 6.05
CA GLU A 229 -4.89 4.47 7.04
C GLU A 229 -6.01 3.63 6.42
N HIS A 230 -6.64 4.11 5.33
CA HIS A 230 -7.67 3.39 4.59
C HIS A 230 -7.21 2.07 3.94
N LYS A 231 -5.91 1.75 4.02
CA LYS A 231 -5.33 0.46 3.59
C LYS A 231 -4.92 -0.43 4.77
N ALA A 232 -4.98 0.04 6.00
CA ALA A 232 -4.37 -0.63 7.14
C ALA A 232 -4.94 -2.04 7.38
N ASP A 233 -6.27 -2.17 7.45
CA ASP A 233 -6.93 -3.46 7.68
C ASP A 233 -6.58 -4.49 6.60
N ILE A 234 -6.62 -4.08 5.33
CA ILE A 234 -6.39 -5.00 4.22
C ILE A 234 -4.92 -5.37 4.08
N VAL A 235 -4.00 -4.45 4.41
CA VAL A 235 -2.57 -4.73 4.50
C VAL A 235 -2.29 -5.74 5.61
N ALA A 236 -2.86 -5.56 6.80
CA ALA A 236 -2.72 -6.52 7.89
C ALA A 236 -3.24 -7.91 7.48
N ARG A 237 -4.41 -7.99 6.83
CA ARG A 237 -4.90 -9.26 6.26
C ARG A 237 -3.94 -9.85 5.21
N ALA A 238 -3.38 -9.02 4.34
CA ALA A 238 -2.49 -9.48 3.27
C ALA A 238 -1.16 -10.04 3.79
N VAL A 239 -0.59 -9.45 4.86
CA VAL A 239 0.75 -9.81 5.35
C VAL A 239 0.76 -10.64 6.62
N GLU A 240 -0.27 -10.59 7.47
CA GLU A 240 -0.38 -11.36 8.72
C GLU A 240 -1.51 -12.41 8.71
N GLY A 241 -2.41 -12.35 7.73
CA GLY A 241 -3.55 -13.27 7.63
C GLY A 241 -3.24 -14.54 6.86
N GLU A 242 -4.16 -15.51 6.95
CA GLU A 242 -4.11 -16.75 6.16
C GLU A 242 -4.25 -16.48 4.65
N VAL A 243 -3.61 -17.33 3.84
CA VAL A 243 -3.72 -17.27 2.38
C VAL A 243 -5.16 -17.59 1.95
N SER A 244 -5.81 -16.66 1.25
CA SER A 244 -7.20 -16.78 0.81
C SER A 244 -7.44 -16.18 -0.57
N GLN A 245 -8.33 -16.80 -1.35
CA GLN A 245 -8.82 -16.26 -2.63
C GLN A 245 -9.61 -14.96 -2.45
N ASP A 246 -10.14 -14.68 -1.25
CA ASP A 246 -10.86 -13.43 -0.98
C ASP A 246 -9.93 -12.20 -0.97
N VAL A 247 -8.62 -12.41 -0.79
CA VAL A 247 -7.60 -11.36 -0.73
C VAL A 247 -6.41 -11.80 -1.56
N ALA A 248 -6.43 -11.48 -2.86
CA ALA A 248 -5.40 -11.92 -3.81
C ALA A 248 -3.97 -11.54 -3.36
N ALA A 249 -3.80 -10.42 -2.67
CA ALA A 249 -2.51 -10.01 -2.10
C ALA A 249 -1.91 -11.04 -1.11
N THR A 250 -2.72 -11.89 -0.47
CA THR A 250 -2.22 -12.96 0.41
C THR A 250 -1.44 -14.02 -0.37
N PHE A 251 -1.66 -14.19 -1.67
CA PHE A 251 -0.86 -15.12 -2.48
C PHE A 251 0.61 -14.73 -2.56
N LEU A 252 0.95 -13.46 -2.32
CA LEU A 252 2.34 -12.99 -2.27
C LEU A 252 3.13 -13.66 -1.13
N GLN A 253 2.46 -14.20 -0.11
CA GLN A 253 3.10 -14.99 0.96
C GLN A 253 3.74 -16.28 0.44
N ARG A 254 3.35 -16.76 -0.75
CA ARG A 254 3.97 -17.92 -1.41
C ARG A 254 5.26 -17.57 -2.15
N HIS A 255 5.55 -16.28 -2.32
CA HIS A 255 6.68 -15.82 -3.10
C HIS A 255 7.94 -15.64 -2.25
N ALA A 256 9.05 -16.24 -2.68
CA ALA A 256 10.29 -16.26 -1.90
C ALA A 256 10.94 -14.87 -1.73
N ASN A 257 10.60 -13.92 -2.60
CA ASN A 257 11.19 -12.57 -2.61
C ASN A 257 10.11 -11.49 -2.78
N ALA A 258 9.05 -11.56 -1.96
CA ALA A 258 8.05 -10.50 -1.85
C ALA A 258 8.33 -9.62 -0.63
N THR A 259 8.22 -8.31 -0.82
CA THR A 259 8.36 -7.31 0.25
C THR A 259 7.18 -6.34 0.22
N ALA A 260 6.54 -6.12 1.36
CA ALA A 260 5.58 -5.04 1.54
C ALA A 260 6.28 -3.76 2.01
N TYR A 261 6.11 -2.67 1.27
CA TYR A 261 6.57 -1.33 1.60
C TYR A 261 5.36 -0.50 2.01
N LEU A 262 5.35 -0.03 3.24
CA LEU A 262 4.21 0.63 3.87
C LEU A 262 4.63 1.95 4.50
N ASP A 263 3.79 2.97 4.41
CA ASP A 263 3.89 4.06 5.38
C ASP A 263 3.30 3.63 6.74
N LEU A 264 3.57 4.41 7.79
CA LEU A 264 3.10 4.07 9.14
C LEU A 264 1.57 4.01 9.22
N ALA A 265 0.86 4.80 8.40
CA ALA A 265 -0.60 4.81 8.38
C ALA A 265 -1.18 3.51 7.79
N ALA A 266 -0.64 3.01 6.67
CA ALA A 266 -1.02 1.73 6.09
C ALA A 266 -0.54 0.52 6.93
N ALA A 267 0.42 0.73 7.82
CA ALA A 267 0.89 -0.28 8.75
C ALA A 267 0.19 -0.24 10.12
N ALA A 268 -0.77 0.68 10.34
CA ALA A 268 -1.34 0.96 11.65
C ALA A 268 -1.99 -0.27 12.31
N GLU A 269 -2.48 -1.21 11.50
CA GLU A 269 -3.16 -2.43 11.93
C GLU A 269 -2.24 -3.65 12.04
N LEU A 270 -0.96 -3.54 11.66
CA LEU A 270 0.00 -4.62 11.88
C LEU A 270 0.17 -4.87 13.37
N THR A 271 0.25 -6.14 13.78
CA THR A 271 0.38 -6.53 15.19
C THR A 271 1.55 -5.82 15.85
N ARG A 272 2.69 -5.70 15.16
CA ARG A 272 3.87 -5.01 15.71
C ARG A 272 3.73 -3.50 15.88
N ILE A 273 2.73 -2.89 15.26
CA ILE A 273 2.45 -1.44 15.35
C ILE A 273 1.28 -1.20 16.30
N LYS A 274 0.19 -1.95 16.15
CA LYS A 274 -1.05 -1.82 16.93
C LYS A 274 -0.90 -2.38 18.34
N THR A 275 -0.36 -3.58 18.47
CA THR A 275 -0.30 -4.36 19.71
C THR A 275 1.08 -5.02 19.92
N PRO A 276 2.20 -4.24 19.90
CA PRO A 276 3.56 -4.80 19.94
C PRO A 276 3.86 -5.68 21.17
N TRP A 277 3.15 -5.46 22.28
CA TRP A 277 3.28 -6.26 23.51
C TRP A 277 2.84 -7.72 23.35
N VAL A 278 2.06 -8.04 22.30
CA VAL A 278 1.67 -9.42 21.97
C VAL A 278 2.86 -10.21 21.40
N LEU A 279 3.84 -9.53 20.79
CA LEU A 279 5.01 -10.17 20.17
C LEU A 279 6.17 -10.38 21.14
N GLY A 280 6.13 -9.75 22.32
CA GLY A 280 7.14 -9.87 23.35
C GLY A 280 7.24 -8.66 24.27
N PRO A 281 8.30 -8.59 25.10
CA PRO A 281 8.53 -7.47 25.98
C PRO A 281 8.70 -6.15 25.20
N VAL A 282 8.09 -5.08 25.72
CA VAL A 282 8.17 -3.72 25.17
C VAL A 282 8.57 -2.74 26.25
N GLU A 283 9.17 -1.63 25.83
CA GLU A 283 9.36 -0.48 26.71
C GLU A 283 8.03 0.29 26.84
N TRP A 284 7.47 0.30 28.05
CA TRP A 284 6.20 0.98 28.31
C TRP A 284 6.38 2.49 28.49
N THR A 285 6.34 3.23 27.38
CA THR A 285 6.24 4.70 27.40
C THR A 285 4.82 5.15 27.80
N PRO A 286 4.64 6.42 28.22
CA PRO A 286 3.30 6.98 28.49
C PRO A 286 2.35 6.83 27.30
N GLU A 287 2.83 7.08 26.08
CA GLU A 287 2.06 7.02 24.84
C GLU A 287 1.63 5.59 24.52
N LEU A 288 2.55 4.62 24.64
CA LEU A 288 2.25 3.21 24.40
C LEU A 288 1.27 2.66 25.45
N THR A 289 1.45 3.07 26.71
CA THR A 289 0.57 2.66 27.81
C THR A 289 -0.85 3.22 27.58
N GLU A 290 -0.97 4.48 27.20
CA GLU A 290 -2.27 5.08 26.87
C GLU A 290 -2.94 4.35 25.71
N ARG A 291 -2.22 4.12 24.60
CA ARG A 291 -2.72 3.37 23.44
C ARG A 291 -3.19 1.96 23.82
N ALA A 292 -2.42 1.24 24.62
CA ALA A 292 -2.75 -0.11 25.06
C ALA A 292 -4.03 -0.16 25.91
N VAL A 293 -4.22 0.81 26.81
CA VAL A 293 -5.40 0.88 27.69
C VAL A 293 -6.64 1.33 26.93
N VAL A 294 -6.51 2.27 25.98
CA VAL A 294 -7.61 2.64 25.06
C VAL A 294 -8.02 1.45 24.22
N TRP A 295 -7.05 0.76 23.60
CA TRP A 295 -7.32 -0.46 22.86
C TRP A 295 -8.02 -1.52 23.72
N LEU A 296 -7.57 -1.75 24.96
CA LEU A 296 -8.20 -2.70 25.88
C LEU A 296 -9.65 -2.31 26.20
N ALA A 297 -9.93 -1.02 26.40
CA ALA A 297 -11.27 -0.51 26.62
C ALA A 297 -12.19 -0.78 25.42
N GLU A 298 -11.70 -0.55 24.21
CA GLU A 298 -12.43 -0.83 22.95
C GLU A 298 -12.68 -2.33 22.78
N GLN A 299 -11.68 -3.18 23.00
CA GLN A 299 -11.82 -4.64 22.88
C GLN A 299 -12.83 -5.23 23.87
N THR A 300 -12.87 -4.70 25.09
CA THR A 300 -13.77 -5.20 26.15
C THR A 300 -15.14 -4.53 26.14
N GLY A 301 -15.32 -3.44 25.39
CA GLY A 301 -16.51 -2.58 25.45
C GLY A 301 -16.70 -1.88 26.81
N LYS A 302 -15.65 -1.81 27.64
CA LYS A 302 -15.70 -1.22 28.98
C LYS A 302 -15.09 0.17 28.98
N ALA A 303 -15.67 1.09 29.75
CA ALA A 303 -15.01 2.35 30.05
C ALA A 303 -13.66 2.09 30.75
N ILE A 304 -12.64 2.93 30.49
CA ILE A 304 -11.27 2.78 31.03
C ILE A 304 -11.28 2.56 32.55
N LEU A 305 -12.08 3.33 33.30
CA LEU A 305 -12.17 3.21 34.76
C LEU A 305 -12.79 1.89 35.26
N LYS A 306 -13.46 1.13 34.39
CA LYS A 306 -14.08 -0.17 34.69
C LYS A 306 -13.22 -1.37 34.28
N LEU A 307 -12.04 -1.14 33.71
CA LEU A 307 -11.11 -2.22 33.37
C LEU A 307 -10.57 -2.90 34.64
N THR A 308 -10.60 -4.22 34.65
CA THR A 308 -10.21 -5.06 35.78
C THR A 308 -8.85 -5.73 35.54
N ALA A 309 -8.18 -6.21 36.59
CA ALA A 309 -6.91 -6.93 36.44
C ALA A 309 -7.04 -8.19 35.54
N ARG A 310 -8.24 -8.79 35.49
CA ARG A 310 -8.54 -9.90 34.59
C ARG A 310 -8.46 -9.46 33.12
N ASP A 311 -9.06 -8.32 32.79
CA ASP A 311 -9.04 -7.76 31.42
C ASP A 311 -7.60 -7.54 30.94
N TYR A 312 -6.75 -6.94 31.77
CA TYR A 312 -5.32 -6.77 31.44
C TYR A 312 -4.61 -8.11 31.24
N THR A 313 -4.93 -9.13 32.03
CA THR A 313 -4.25 -10.43 31.97
C THR A 313 -4.68 -11.23 30.73
N GLU A 314 -5.97 -11.27 30.42
CA GLU A 314 -6.51 -12.00 29.26
C GLU A 314 -6.04 -11.40 27.92
N HIS A 315 -5.58 -10.15 27.92
CA HIS A 315 -5.13 -9.43 26.71
C HIS A 315 -3.62 -9.11 26.69
N HIS A 316 -2.79 -9.91 27.36
CA HIS A 316 -1.32 -9.80 27.34
C HIS A 316 -0.74 -8.50 27.92
N LEU A 317 -1.48 -7.80 28.79
CA LEU A 317 -1.07 -6.55 29.44
C LEU A 317 -0.69 -6.73 30.91
N SER A 318 -0.47 -7.96 31.38
CA SER A 318 0.07 -8.25 32.73
C SER A 318 1.34 -7.47 33.08
N PRO A 319 2.28 -7.15 32.15
CA PRO A 319 3.43 -6.30 32.47
C PRO A 319 3.04 -4.90 32.99
N LEU A 320 1.92 -4.33 32.53
CA LEU A 320 1.41 -3.06 33.07
C LEU A 320 0.92 -3.22 34.50
N LEU A 321 0.23 -4.33 34.82
CA LEU A 321 -0.15 -4.63 36.21
C LEU A 321 1.07 -4.76 37.11
N SER A 322 2.14 -5.39 36.62
CA SER A 322 3.40 -5.49 37.38
C SER A 322 4.04 -4.11 37.61
N LYS A 323 4.05 -3.23 36.60
CA LYS A 323 4.61 -1.88 36.70
C LYS A 323 3.83 -0.96 37.63
N TYR A 324 2.49 -1.03 37.63
CA TYR A 324 1.61 -0.12 38.37
C TYR A 324 0.98 -0.74 39.62
N GLY A 325 1.23 -2.02 39.89
CA GLY A 325 0.73 -2.79 41.03
C GLY A 325 -0.72 -3.29 40.88
N ALA A 326 -1.62 -2.50 40.29
CA ALA A 326 -3.02 -2.87 40.08
C ALA A 326 -3.64 -2.12 38.89
N ALA A 327 -4.84 -2.56 38.45
CA ALA A 327 -5.58 -1.92 37.36
C ALA A 327 -6.02 -0.48 37.68
N GLY A 328 -6.45 -0.21 38.93
CA GLY A 328 -6.97 1.09 39.35
C GLY A 328 -6.01 2.27 39.10
N PRO A 329 -4.73 2.20 39.54
CA PRO A 329 -3.73 3.22 39.26
C PRO A 329 -3.50 3.47 37.76
N ILE A 330 -3.46 2.42 36.94
CA ILE A 330 -3.30 2.52 35.48
C ILE A 330 -4.49 3.27 34.88
N ASN A 331 -5.70 2.78 35.17
CA ASN A 331 -6.94 3.34 34.64
C ASN A 331 -7.09 4.82 35.02
N GLY A 332 -6.77 5.17 36.26
CA GLY A 332 -6.82 6.56 36.75
C GLY A 332 -5.82 7.46 36.04
N ALA A 333 -4.58 6.99 35.84
CA ALA A 333 -3.55 7.74 35.12
C ALA A 333 -3.96 8.00 33.66
N ILE A 334 -4.43 6.97 32.95
CA ILE A 334 -4.84 7.08 31.55
C ILE A 334 -6.12 7.91 31.39
N PHE A 335 -7.11 7.73 32.28
CA PHE A 335 -8.31 8.56 32.28
C PHE A 335 -7.99 10.06 32.46
N ASN A 336 -7.10 10.40 33.40
CA ASN A 336 -6.68 11.78 33.61
C ASN A 336 -5.92 12.32 32.39
N SER A 337 -5.00 11.54 31.80
CA SER A 337 -4.29 11.92 30.57
C SER A 337 -5.25 12.28 29.44
N LEU A 338 -6.23 11.42 29.16
CA LEU A 338 -7.22 11.65 28.11
C LEU A 338 -8.12 12.86 28.41
N ARG A 339 -8.58 13.00 29.66
CA ARG A 339 -9.39 14.14 30.09
C ARG A 339 -8.63 15.46 29.90
N ASP A 340 -7.34 15.49 30.19
CA ASP A 340 -6.52 16.70 30.13
C ASP A 340 -6.24 17.14 28.67
N LYS A 341 -6.42 16.23 27.69
CA LYS A 341 -6.40 16.56 26.25
C LYS A 341 -7.67 17.28 25.80
N ILE A 342 -8.78 17.14 26.51
CA ILE A 342 -10.06 17.80 26.18
C ILE A 342 -10.01 19.25 26.65
N ARG A 343 -10.05 20.20 25.71
CA ARG A 343 -10.11 21.64 26.00
C ARG A 343 -11.49 22.18 25.70
N GLY A 344 -12.22 22.58 26.73
CA GLY A 344 -13.49 23.30 26.57
C GLY A 344 -13.30 24.70 25.95
N ARG A 345 -14.38 25.25 25.38
CA ARG A 345 -14.41 26.55 24.67
C ARG A 345 -13.69 27.69 25.40
N ARG A 346 -13.76 27.75 26.73
CA ARG A 346 -13.11 28.78 27.57
C ARG A 346 -11.58 28.66 27.64
N LYS A 347 -11.01 27.50 27.31
CA LYS A 347 -9.58 27.18 27.34
C LYS A 347 -8.96 27.09 25.94
N LEU A 348 -9.70 27.49 24.91
CA LEU A 348 -9.16 27.54 23.55
C LEU A 348 -8.09 28.64 23.43
N PRO A 349 -7.02 28.44 22.66
CA PRO A 349 -5.99 29.45 22.49
C PRO A 349 -6.58 30.70 21.82
N THR A 350 -6.51 31.85 22.48
CA THR A 350 -6.83 33.13 21.85
C THR A 350 -5.59 33.60 21.08
N ARG A 351 -5.73 33.91 19.79
CA ARG A 351 -4.65 34.40 18.89
C ARG A 351 -3.64 33.34 18.41
N LYS A 352 -4.02 32.07 18.30
CA LYS A 352 -3.23 31.08 17.53
C LYS A 352 -4.00 30.64 16.29
N SER A 353 -3.31 30.54 15.17
CA SER A 353 -3.84 29.84 13.99
C SER A 353 -3.88 28.35 14.30
N VAL A 354 -5.03 27.72 14.10
CA VAL A 354 -5.25 26.29 14.29
C VAL A 354 -5.57 25.68 12.95
N VAL A 355 -4.85 24.62 12.57
CA VAL A 355 -5.21 23.79 11.41
C VAL A 355 -6.20 22.74 11.90
N VAL A 356 -7.41 22.76 11.32
CA VAL A 356 -8.45 21.78 11.60
C VAL A 356 -8.34 20.69 10.53
N PHE A 357 -7.97 19.48 10.94
CA PHE A 357 -7.66 18.39 10.00
C PHE A 357 -8.90 17.65 9.48
N SER A 358 -10.08 17.87 10.07
CA SER A 358 -11.41 17.54 9.52
C SER A 358 -12.50 17.97 10.52
N PRO A 359 -13.78 18.00 10.12
CA PRO A 359 -14.82 17.29 10.83
C PRO A 359 -14.90 15.85 10.34
N HIS A 360 -15.20 14.92 11.24
CA HIS A 360 -15.72 13.59 10.97
C HIS A 360 -17.07 13.73 10.22
N PRO A 361 -17.51 12.79 9.36
CA PRO A 361 -18.84 12.86 8.73
C PRO A 361 -20.02 13.01 9.72
N ASP A 362 -19.82 12.64 10.98
CA ASP A 362 -20.81 12.79 12.06
C ASP A 362 -20.83 14.20 12.68
N ASP A 363 -19.82 15.03 12.44
CA ASP A 363 -19.75 16.40 12.97
C ASP A 363 -20.66 17.39 12.22
N ASP A 364 -21.21 17.00 11.06
CA ASP A 364 -22.18 17.77 10.27
C ASP A 364 -23.65 17.55 10.70
N VAL A 365 -23.94 16.69 11.70
CA VAL A 365 -25.33 16.34 12.08
C VAL A 365 -25.89 17.21 13.22
N ILE A 366 -25.24 18.31 13.58
CA ILE A 366 -25.86 19.33 14.45
C ILE A 366 -26.11 20.60 13.63
N SER A 367 -27.25 20.62 12.94
CA SER A 367 -27.94 21.82 12.46
C SER A 367 -29.40 21.78 12.91
#